data_AF-A0A1Q3BBT8-F1
#
_entry.id   AF-A0A1Q3BBT8-F1
#
_cell.length_a   1.000
_cell.length_b   1.000
_cell.length_c   1.000
_cell.angle_alpha   90.00
_cell.angle_beta   90.00
_cell.angle_gamma   90.00
#
_symmetry.space_group_name_H-M   'P 1'
#
loop_
_entity.id
_entity.type
_entity.pdbx_description
1 polymer ?
#
loop_
_entity_poly.entity_id
_entity_poly.type
_entity_poly.pdbx_seq_one_letter_code
_entity_poly.pdbx_strand_id
1 'polypeptide(L)'
;LISILVGSLSAEAIPTVHQASTSKQIWGTLQEAYASPSNTRILSLHLAFQNIEHKPDESITQFLQRTKTLHDELAAAGRPISLEDFNLYIFKALGEDFKVMIPILTARPDPLSFSELYSLLVSYE
;
A
#
# COMPACT_ATOMS: atom_id res chain seq x y z
N LEU A 1 -10.29 12.71 24.12
CA LEU A 1 -9.28 12.66 23.04
C LEU A 1 -7.92 12.23 23.55
N ILE A 2 -7.31 12.92 24.52
CA ILE A 2 -6.02 12.52 25.13
C ILE A 2 -6.07 11.08 25.68
N SER A 3 -7.05 10.76 26.54
CA SER A 3 -7.16 9.41 27.13
C SER A 3 -7.40 8.30 26.10
N ILE A 4 -8.10 8.61 25.00
CA ILE A 4 -8.36 7.66 23.91
C ILE A 4 -7.08 7.38 23.14
N LEU A 5 -6.33 8.43 22.80
CA LEU A 5 -5.03 8.30 22.12
C LEU A 5 -4.06 7.49 22.98
N VAL A 6 -3.87 7.87 24.25
CA VAL A 6 -2.96 7.15 25.17
C VAL A 6 -3.43 5.70 25.39
N GLY A 7 -4.73 5.47 25.49
CA GLY A 7 -5.31 4.12 25.65
C GLY A 7 -5.16 3.21 24.43
N SER A 8 -4.92 3.77 23.24
CA SER A 8 -4.66 3.00 22.01
C SER A 8 -3.18 2.70 21.76
N LEU A 9 -2.26 3.25 22.56
CA LEU A 9 -0.83 3.04 22.39
C LEU A 9 -0.40 1.70 22.99
N SER A 10 0.61 1.08 22.38
CA SER A 10 1.31 -0.05 22.99
C SER A 10 2.18 0.45 24.14
N ALA A 11 2.54 -0.45 25.07
CA ALA A 11 3.34 -0.10 26.26
C ALA A 11 4.69 0.55 25.89
N GLU A 12 5.23 0.20 24.73
CA GLU A 12 6.50 0.70 24.20
C GLU A 12 6.39 2.14 23.63
N ALA A 13 5.19 2.57 23.24
CA ALA A 13 4.92 3.91 22.71
C ALA A 13 4.42 4.91 23.76
N ILE A 14 4.14 4.47 25.00
CA ILE A 14 3.74 5.36 26.10
C ILE A 14 4.89 6.28 26.55
N PRO A 15 6.15 5.82 26.69
CA PRO A 15 7.26 6.69 27.12
C PRO A 15 7.56 7.83 26.15
N THR A 16 7.28 7.65 24.85
CA THR A 16 7.51 8.70 23.84
C THR A 16 6.54 9.87 23.96
N VAL A 17 5.37 9.69 24.58
CA VAL A 17 4.35 10.74 24.70
C VAL A 17 4.12 11.27 26.13
N HIS A 18 4.89 10.80 27.11
CA HIS A 18 4.64 11.07 28.54
C HIS A 18 4.70 12.55 28.93
N GLN A 19 5.39 13.40 28.16
CA GLN A 19 5.50 14.84 28.41
C GLN A 19 4.45 15.67 27.66
N ALA A 20 3.67 15.05 26.77
CA ALA A 20 2.69 15.74 25.96
C ALA A 20 1.40 15.98 26.76
N SER A 21 0.98 17.24 26.87
CA SER A 21 -0.22 17.64 27.64
C SER A 21 -1.47 17.83 26.78
N THR A 22 -1.34 17.69 25.46
CA THR A 22 -2.45 17.87 24.51
C THR A 22 -2.45 16.75 23.47
N SER A 23 -3.63 16.43 22.92
CA SER A 23 -3.76 15.44 21.83
C SER A 23 -2.91 15.80 20.61
N LYS A 24 -2.74 17.10 20.32
CA LYS A 24 -1.89 17.59 19.23
C LYS A 24 -0.41 17.32 19.49
N GLN A 25 0.07 17.53 20.72
CA GLN A 25 1.45 17.22 21.10
C GLN A 25 1.70 15.71 21.07
N ILE A 26 0.77 14.91 21.61
CA ILE A 26 0.86 13.45 21.55
C ILE A 26 1.01 12.98 20.11
N TRP A 27 0.14 13.45 19.21
CA TRP A 27 0.22 13.12 17.79
C TRP A 27 1.52 13.60 17.15
N GLY A 28 1.95 14.83 17.43
CA GLY A 28 3.20 15.39 16.92
C GLY A 28 4.43 14.58 17.35
N THR A 29 4.52 14.19 18.62
CA THR A 29 5.64 13.40 19.12
C THR A 29 5.64 11.97 18.58
N LEU A 30 4.47 11.35 18.43
CA LEU A 30 4.37 10.05 17.74
C LEU A 30 4.80 10.18 16.27
N GLN A 31 4.40 11.26 15.61
CA GLN A 31 4.80 11.52 14.24
C GLN A 31 6.32 11.74 14.13
N GLU A 32 6.94 12.48 15.03
CA GLU A 32 8.39 12.64 15.03
C GLU A 32 9.14 11.34 15.35
N ALA A 33 8.64 10.56 16.32
CA ALA A 33 9.28 9.32 16.75
C ALA A 33 9.12 8.17 15.74
N TYR A 34 8.00 8.13 15.00
CA TYR A 34 7.62 6.98 14.18
C TYR A 34 7.27 7.29 12.72
N ALA A 35 6.99 8.55 12.36
CA ALA A 35 6.55 8.89 10.99
C ALA A 35 7.69 9.16 10.00
N SER A 36 8.96 8.98 10.40
CA SER A 36 10.04 8.93 9.42
C SER A 36 10.29 7.47 9.03
N PRO A 37 9.71 6.98 7.92
CA PRO A 37 10.15 5.72 7.35
C PRO A 37 11.63 5.88 7.01
N SER A 38 12.48 5.04 7.60
CA SER A 38 13.90 5.05 7.27
C SER A 38 14.07 4.87 5.76
N ASN A 39 15.11 5.46 5.17
CA ASN A 39 15.42 5.24 3.75
C ASN A 39 15.46 3.75 3.40
N THR A 40 15.94 2.91 4.32
CA THR A 40 15.91 1.44 4.21
C THR A 40 14.49 0.87 4.09
N ARG A 41 13.52 1.36 4.88
CA ARG A 41 12.11 0.91 4.80
C ARG A 41 11.47 1.35 3.48
N ILE A 42 11.74 2.56 3.02
CA ILE A 42 11.25 3.05 1.73
C ILE A 42 11.79 2.17 0.58
N LEU A 43 13.09 1.89 0.59
CA LEU A 43 13.72 1.03 -0.40
C LEU A 43 13.16 -0.40 -0.36
N SER A 44 12.95 -0.97 0.82
CA SER A 44 12.37 -2.32 0.94
C SER A 44 10.93 -2.38 0.44
N LEU A 45 10.13 -1.34 0.66
CA LEU A 45 8.79 -1.22 0.11
C LEU A 45 8.80 -1.11 -1.42
N HIS A 46 9.68 -0.29 -1.99
CA HIS A 46 9.83 -0.19 -3.44
C HIS A 46 10.26 -1.52 -4.06
N LEU A 47 11.23 -2.21 -3.47
CA LEU A 47 11.67 -3.52 -3.94
C LEU A 47 10.55 -4.58 -3.83
N ALA A 48 9.80 -4.58 -2.73
CA ALA A 48 8.67 -5.49 -2.55
C ALA A 48 7.56 -5.23 -3.58
N PHE A 49 7.30 -3.96 -3.91
CA PHE A 49 6.32 -3.59 -4.92
C PHE A 49 6.77 -3.97 -6.34
N GLN A 50 8.03 -3.72 -6.69
CA GLN A 50 8.57 -4.04 -8.03
C GLN A 50 8.67 -5.55 -8.30
N ASN A 51 8.89 -6.33 -7.25
CA ASN A 51 8.98 -7.79 -7.28
C ASN A 51 7.67 -8.46 -6.88
N ILE A 52 6.54 -7.75 -6.99
CA ILE A 52 5.23 -8.34 -6.75
C ILE A 52 4.94 -9.37 -7.84
N GLU A 53 4.57 -10.57 -7.42
CA GLU A 53 4.18 -11.67 -8.30
C GLU A 53 2.90 -12.30 -7.75
N HIS A 54 2.02 -12.74 -8.65
CA HIS A 54 0.84 -13.53 -8.31
C HIS A 54 1.27 -14.95 -8.01
N LYS A 55 0.95 -15.44 -6.81
CA LYS A 55 1.33 -16.81 -6.42
C LYS A 55 0.33 -17.84 -6.97
N PRO A 56 0.76 -19.08 -7.27
CA PRO A 56 -0.12 -20.11 -7.82
C PRO A 56 -1.34 -20.46 -6.96
N ASP A 57 -1.27 -20.25 -5.65
CA ASP A 57 -2.27 -20.57 -4.64
C ASP A 57 -2.93 -19.33 -4.00
N GLU A 58 -2.57 -18.13 -4.46
CA GLU A 58 -3.14 -16.86 -4.01
C GLU A 58 -4.35 -16.51 -4.90
N SER A 59 -5.46 -16.07 -4.30
CA SER A 59 -6.56 -15.56 -5.11
C SER A 59 -6.29 -14.15 -5.60
N ILE A 60 -6.92 -13.74 -6.69
CA ILE A 60 -6.83 -12.39 -7.24
C ILE A 60 -7.21 -11.35 -6.20
N THR A 61 -8.25 -11.63 -5.41
CA THR A 61 -8.65 -10.73 -4.32
C THR A 61 -7.53 -10.53 -3.29
N GLN A 62 -6.88 -11.62 -2.86
CA GLN A 62 -5.76 -11.56 -1.90
C GLN A 62 -4.56 -10.82 -2.49
N PHE A 63 -4.21 -11.13 -3.73
CA PHE A 63 -3.13 -10.48 -4.46
C PHE A 63 -3.34 -8.98 -4.62
N LEU A 64 -4.55 -8.55 -5.04
CA LEU A 64 -4.88 -7.14 -5.22
C LEU A 64 -4.89 -6.37 -3.89
N GLN A 65 -5.40 -6.98 -2.82
CA GLN A 65 -5.35 -6.39 -1.48
C GLN A 65 -3.90 -6.20 -1.02
N ARG A 66 -3.05 -7.22 -1.16
CA ARG A 66 -1.62 -7.15 -0.81
C ARG A 66 -0.90 -6.06 -1.60
N THR A 67 -1.16 -5.97 -2.90
CA THR A 67 -0.53 -4.96 -3.77
C THR A 67 -1.02 -3.56 -3.43
N LYS A 68 -2.32 -3.40 -3.12
CA LYS A 68 -2.88 -2.13 -2.67
C LYS A 68 -2.25 -1.66 -1.35
N THR A 69 -2.06 -2.55 -0.39
CA THR A 69 -1.40 -2.20 0.88
C THR A 69 0.01 -1.66 0.65
N LEU A 70 0.81 -2.30 -0.21
CA LEU A 70 2.15 -1.80 -0.55
C LEU A 70 2.11 -0.43 -1.25
N HIS A 71 1.16 -0.24 -2.16
CA HIS A 71 0.96 1.06 -2.84
C HIS A 71 0.60 2.17 -1.85
N ASP A 72 -0.35 1.90 -0.95
CA ASP A 72 -0.80 2.85 0.06
C ASP A 72 0.32 3.16 1.08
N GLU A 73 1.14 2.18 1.46
CA GLU A 73 2.31 2.38 2.32
C GLU A 73 3.38 3.26 1.64
N LEU A 74 3.64 3.05 0.35
CA LEU A 74 4.57 3.88 -0.41
C LEU A 74 4.06 5.32 -0.55
N ALA A 75 2.76 5.50 -0.81
CA ALA A 75 2.13 6.82 -0.83
C ALA A 75 2.24 7.52 0.53
N ALA A 76 1.97 6.80 1.64
CA ALA A 76 2.12 7.31 3.00
C ALA A 76 3.57 7.68 3.34
N ALA A 77 4.54 6.98 2.76
CA ALA A 77 5.97 7.28 2.88
C ALA A 77 6.46 8.43 1.97
N GLY A 78 5.56 9.12 1.27
CA GLY A 78 5.91 10.22 0.36
C GLY A 78 6.53 9.76 -0.97
N ARG A 79 6.29 8.51 -1.36
CA ARG A 79 6.72 7.89 -2.62
C ARG A 79 5.51 7.32 -3.38
N PRO A 80 4.50 8.13 -3.73
CA PRO A 80 3.34 7.64 -4.44
C PRO A 80 3.74 7.06 -5.81
N ILE A 81 3.08 5.98 -6.19
CA ILE A 81 3.20 5.36 -7.51
C ILE A 81 2.04 5.88 -8.37
N SER A 82 2.29 6.18 -9.64
CA SER A 82 1.23 6.61 -10.55
C SER A 82 0.22 5.49 -10.78
N LEU A 83 -1.02 5.83 -11.13
CA LEU A 83 -2.04 4.81 -11.43
C LEU A 83 -1.64 3.96 -12.66
N GLU A 84 -0.97 4.58 -13.64
CA GLU A 84 -0.42 3.92 -14.83
C GLU A 84 0.63 2.88 -14.46
N ASP A 85 1.61 3.26 -13.62
CA ASP A 85 2.64 2.35 -13.13
C ASP A 85 2.02 1.24 -12.29
N PHE A 86 1.10 1.57 -11.38
CA PHE A 86 0.40 0.58 -10.56
C PHE A 86 -0.24 -0.51 -11.43
N ASN A 87 -0.97 -0.11 -12.47
CA ASN A 87 -1.58 -1.03 -13.42
C ASN A 87 -0.53 -1.87 -14.17
N LEU A 88 0.56 -1.24 -14.64
CA LEU A 88 1.66 -1.94 -15.31
C LEU A 88 2.28 -3.04 -14.41
N TYR A 89 2.54 -2.72 -13.14
CA TYR A 89 3.11 -3.68 -12.19
C TYR A 89 2.16 -4.85 -11.92
N ILE A 90 0.86 -4.58 -11.78
CA ILE A 90 -0.16 -5.64 -11.64
C ILE A 90 -0.15 -6.57 -12.85
N PHE A 91 -0.19 -6.03 -14.08
CA PHE A 91 -0.24 -6.87 -15.28
C PHE A 91 1.04 -7.67 -15.50
N LYS A 92 2.19 -7.10 -15.13
CA LYS A 92 3.46 -7.84 -15.13
C LYS A 92 3.44 -9.01 -14.13
N ALA A 93 2.82 -8.81 -12.98
CA ALA A 93 2.80 -9.77 -11.87
C ALA A 93 1.84 -10.95 -12.06
N LEU A 94 0.76 -10.76 -12.83
CA LEU A 94 -0.27 -11.79 -13.06
C LEU A 94 0.16 -12.91 -14.02
N GLY A 95 1.35 -12.82 -14.64
CA GLY A 95 1.92 -13.92 -15.43
C GLY A 95 1.15 -14.24 -16.72
N GLU A 96 1.37 -15.44 -17.26
CA GLU A 96 0.82 -15.89 -18.56
C GLU A 96 -0.72 -15.99 -18.56
N ASP A 97 -1.33 -16.35 -17.44
CA ASP A 97 -2.76 -16.67 -17.34
C ASP A 97 -3.66 -15.47 -17.64
N PHE A 98 -3.16 -14.26 -17.37
CA PHE A 98 -3.87 -12.99 -17.58
C PHE A 98 -3.37 -12.20 -18.80
N LYS A 99 -2.41 -12.73 -19.57
CA LYS A 99 -1.89 -12.05 -20.77
C LYS A 99 -2.95 -11.78 -21.82
N VAL A 100 -3.99 -12.62 -21.89
CA VAL A 100 -5.11 -12.41 -22.83
C VAL A 100 -5.85 -11.10 -22.58
N MET A 101 -5.79 -10.56 -21.37
CA MET A 101 -6.41 -9.27 -21.05
C MET A 101 -5.55 -8.07 -21.41
N ILE A 102 -4.22 -8.21 -21.49
CA ILE A 102 -3.30 -7.09 -21.72
C ILE A 102 -3.71 -6.26 -22.95
N PRO A 103 -4.07 -6.85 -24.11
CA PRO A 103 -4.52 -6.07 -25.27
C PRO A 103 -5.81 -5.27 -25.04
N ILE A 104 -6.75 -5.81 -24.26
CA ILE A 104 -8.02 -5.13 -23.92
C ILE A 104 -7.73 -3.90 -23.06
N LEU A 105 -6.72 -4.02 -22.20
CA LEU A 105 -6.32 -3.02 -21.23
C LEU A 105 -5.46 -1.92 -21.86
N THR A 106 -4.54 -2.28 -22.75
CA THR A 106 -3.69 -1.32 -23.48
C THR A 106 -4.43 -0.57 -24.59
N ALA A 107 -5.59 -1.05 -25.03
CA ALA A 107 -6.44 -0.35 -25.99
C ALA A 107 -7.21 0.84 -25.38
N ARG A 108 -7.31 0.92 -24.04
CA ARG A 108 -7.95 2.06 -23.37
C ARG A 108 -6.99 3.26 -23.32
N PRO A 109 -7.52 4.49 -23.51
CA PRO A 109 -6.71 5.70 -23.42
C PRO A 109 -6.37 6.08 -21.97
N ASP A 110 -7.21 5.68 -21.00
CA ASP A 110 -7.05 6.03 -19.59
C ASP A 110 -6.67 4.80 -18.74
N PRO A 111 -5.82 4.96 -17.71
CA PRO A 111 -5.51 3.90 -16.76
C PRO A 111 -6.76 3.49 -15.97
N LEU A 112 -6.86 2.19 -15.66
CA LEU A 112 -7.93 1.66 -14.82
C LEU A 112 -7.81 2.17 -13.39
N SER A 113 -8.94 2.53 -12.79
CA SER A 113 -9.05 2.65 -11.35
C SER A 113 -8.90 1.28 -10.67
N PHE A 114 -8.54 1.28 -9.38
CA PHE A 114 -8.47 0.05 -8.59
C PHE A 114 -9.78 -0.75 -8.60
N SER A 115 -10.93 -0.07 -8.58
CA SER A 115 -12.24 -0.73 -8.60
C SER A 115 -12.51 -1.44 -9.93
N GLU A 116 -12.20 -0.80 -11.06
CA GLU A 116 -12.37 -1.41 -12.38
C GLU A 116 -11.44 -2.61 -12.54
N LEU A 117 -10.18 -2.45 -12.14
CA LEU A 117 -9.18 -3.50 -12.19
C LEU A 117 -9.58 -4.70 -11.33
N TYR A 118 -10.09 -4.45 -10.12
CA TYR A 118 -10.61 -5.49 -9.23
C TYR A 118 -11.78 -6.24 -9.87
N SER A 119 -12.80 -5.53 -10.35
CA SER A 119 -13.97 -6.17 -10.98
C SER A 119 -13.59 -7.00 -12.21
N LEU A 120 -12.66 -6.50 -13.03
CA LEU A 120 -12.21 -7.21 -14.23
C LEU A 120 -11.46 -8.50 -13.88
N LEU A 121 -10.46 -8.42 -13.01
CA LEU A 121 -9.60 -9.57 -12.71
C LEU A 121 -10.36 -10.65 -11.94
N VAL A 122 -11.23 -10.27 -11.00
CA VAL A 122 -12.07 -11.21 -10.25
C VAL A 122 -13.12 -11.87 -11.15
N SER A 123 -13.57 -11.22 -12.24
CA SER A 123 -14.52 -11.84 -13.17
C SER A 123 -13.93 -12.94 -14.05
N TYR A 124 -12.60 -13.03 -14.10
CA TYR A 124 -11.86 -13.98 -14.95
C TYR A 124 -11.18 -15.10 -14.15
N GLU A 125 -11.02 -14.91 -12.85
CA GLU A 125 -10.66 -15.96 -11.89
C GLU A 125 -11.76 -17.03 -11.82
#